data_AF-F6CWP3-F1
#
_entry.id   AF-F6CWP3-F1
#
_cell.length_a   1.000
_cell.length_b   1.000
_cell.length_c   1.000
_cell.angle_alpha   90.00
_cell.angle_beta   90.00
_cell.angle_gamma   90.00
#
_symmetry.space_group_name_H-M   'P 1'
#
loop_
_entity.id
_entity.type
_entity.pdbx_description
1 polymer ?
#
loop_
_entity_poly.entity_id
_entity_poly.type
_entity_poly.pdbx_seq_one_letter_code
_entity_poly.pdbx_strand_id
1 'polypeptide(L)'
;MESLSIPFQTIDWKGVPRTEHQGETGTAYWQTIEFEGLRVRLVEYSENYKADHWCEKGHIVYCLEGEVVNELKDGTKSMLQSGMSYIVSDDLSSHRSITAEKGVKLLIIDGVFLQSNVKQVA
;
A
#
# COMPACT_ATOMS: atom_id res chain seq x y z
N MET A 1 9.89 2.19 -28.42
CA MET A 1 10.24 1.91 -27.02
C MET A 1 9.82 3.15 -26.27
N GLU A 2 8.55 3.19 -25.87
CA GLU A 2 7.99 4.30 -25.07
C GLU A 2 8.84 4.41 -23.81
N SER A 3 9.25 5.61 -23.44
CA SER A 3 10.12 5.79 -22.28
C SER A 3 9.31 5.63 -21.00
N LEU A 4 9.76 4.75 -20.10
CA LEU A 4 9.34 4.66 -18.68
C LEU A 4 9.74 5.92 -17.87
N SER A 5 9.84 7.08 -18.52
CA SER A 5 10.31 8.29 -17.88
C SER A 5 9.17 8.99 -17.14
N ILE A 6 9.44 9.37 -15.90
CA ILE A 6 8.51 10.11 -15.06
C ILE A 6 9.02 11.55 -15.00
N PRO A 7 8.32 12.52 -15.60
CA PRO A 7 8.78 13.90 -15.57
C PRO A 7 8.69 14.46 -14.15
N PHE A 8 9.57 15.40 -13.85
CA PHE A 8 9.48 16.19 -12.62
C PHE A 8 8.12 16.90 -12.58
N GLN A 9 7.39 16.70 -11.48
CA GLN A 9 6.11 17.35 -11.23
C GLN A 9 5.82 17.36 -9.73
N THR A 10 4.90 18.23 -9.34
CA THR A 10 4.34 18.28 -7.99
C THR A 10 2.90 17.78 -8.03
N ILE A 11 2.49 16.98 -7.05
CA ILE A 11 1.13 16.45 -6.95
C ILE A 11 0.42 17.15 -5.79
N ASP A 12 -0.61 17.94 -6.09
CA ASP A 12 -1.55 18.38 -5.06
C ASP A 12 -2.60 17.29 -4.85
N TRP A 13 -2.38 16.46 -3.82
CA TRP A 13 -3.28 15.38 -3.47
C TRP A 13 -4.69 15.85 -3.15
N LYS A 14 -4.93 17.11 -2.78
CA LYS A 14 -6.31 17.59 -2.54
C LYS A 14 -7.18 17.56 -3.80
N GLY A 15 -6.57 17.67 -4.98
CA GLY A 15 -7.25 17.63 -6.27
C GLY A 15 -7.43 16.23 -6.86
N VAL A 16 -6.80 15.21 -6.29
CA VAL A 16 -6.87 13.83 -6.83
C VAL A 16 -8.18 13.18 -6.38
N PRO A 17 -9.00 12.61 -7.28
CA PRO A 17 -10.25 11.96 -6.90
C PRO A 17 -10.06 10.87 -5.84
N ARG A 18 -10.93 10.87 -4.83
CA ARG A 18 -10.98 9.86 -3.78
C ARG A 18 -11.96 8.77 -4.19
N THR A 19 -11.48 7.53 -4.21
CA THR A 19 -12.29 6.32 -4.46
C THR A 19 -12.45 5.53 -3.17
N GLU A 20 -13.59 4.88 -3.00
CA GLU A 20 -13.94 4.12 -1.80
C GLU A 20 -13.83 2.61 -2.05
N HIS A 21 -13.22 1.90 -1.10
CA HIS A 21 -12.98 0.46 -1.15
C HIS A 21 -13.36 -0.14 0.21
N GLN A 22 -14.32 -1.05 0.24
CA GLN A 22 -14.81 -1.66 1.48
C GLN A 22 -13.86 -2.76 1.97
N GLY A 23 -13.63 -2.82 3.28
CA GLY A 23 -12.96 -3.96 3.92
C GLY A 23 -13.97 -5.00 4.42
N GLU A 24 -13.51 -6.01 5.18
CA GLU A 24 -14.42 -6.83 5.99
C GLU A 24 -15.15 -5.95 7.03
N THR A 25 -14.41 -4.99 7.58
CA THR A 25 -14.90 -3.93 8.45
C THR A 25 -14.22 -2.62 8.05
N GLY A 26 -14.90 -1.51 8.28
CA GLY A 26 -14.41 -0.18 7.91
C GLY A 26 -14.22 0.00 6.41
N THR A 27 -13.55 1.08 6.04
CA THR A 27 -13.43 1.52 4.65
C THR A 27 -12.04 2.08 4.38
N ALA A 28 -11.51 1.77 3.19
CA ALA A 28 -10.32 2.36 2.65
C ALA A 28 -10.66 3.40 1.59
N TYR A 29 -9.97 4.53 1.62
CA TYR A 29 -10.12 5.60 0.65
C TYR A 29 -8.82 5.85 -0.06
N TRP A 30 -8.85 5.81 -1.40
CA TRP A 30 -7.66 5.86 -2.22
C TRP A 30 -7.68 7.08 -3.11
N GLN A 31 -6.55 7.75 -3.16
CA GLN A 31 -6.20 8.73 -4.19
C GLN A 31 -4.99 8.17 -4.92
N THR A 32 -5.08 8.02 -6.24
CA THR A 32 -4.11 7.26 -7.03
C THR A 32 -3.57 8.09 -8.18
N ILE A 33 -2.25 8.06 -8.36
CA ILE A 33 -1.56 8.50 -9.57
C ILE A 33 -0.81 7.31 -10.14
N GLU A 34 -0.94 7.12 -11.46
CA GLU A 34 -0.36 5.99 -12.18
C GLU A 34 0.52 6.49 -13.32
N PHE A 35 1.71 5.92 -13.41
CA PHE A 35 2.68 6.06 -14.48
C PHE A 35 2.99 4.66 -15.02
N GLU A 36 3.64 4.58 -16.18
CA GLU A 36 4.08 3.29 -16.70
C GLU A 36 5.06 2.63 -15.72
N GLY A 37 4.65 1.50 -15.14
CA GLY A 37 5.46 0.74 -14.19
C GLY A 37 5.57 1.30 -12.77
N LEU A 38 4.91 2.42 -12.44
CA LEU A 38 4.86 3.01 -11.10
C LEU A 38 3.44 3.47 -10.76
N ARG A 39 2.97 3.10 -9.57
CA ARG A 39 1.75 3.62 -8.99
C ARG A 39 2.05 4.20 -7.61
N VAL A 40 1.53 5.39 -7.36
CA VAL A 40 1.64 6.09 -6.08
C VAL A 40 0.24 6.35 -5.55
N ARG A 41 -0.01 5.97 -4.31
CA ARG A 41 -1.33 6.07 -3.68
C ARG A 41 -1.23 6.73 -2.32
N LEU A 42 -2.13 7.67 -2.07
CA LEU A 42 -2.44 8.13 -0.72
C LEU A 42 -3.68 7.35 -0.26
N VAL A 43 -3.51 6.56 0.79
CA VAL A 43 -4.53 5.64 1.30
C VAL A 43 -4.89 6.02 2.73
N GLU A 44 -6.18 6.16 2.99
CA GLU A 44 -6.72 6.36 4.33
C GLU A 44 -7.58 5.15 4.70
N TYR A 45 -7.20 4.44 5.76
CA TYR A 45 -8.06 3.42 6.36
C TYR A 45 -8.85 4.05 7.51
N SER A 46 -10.14 3.76 7.58
CA SER A 46 -11.01 4.21 8.69
C SER A 46 -10.61 3.55 10.01
N GLU A 47 -11.25 3.99 11.10
CA GLU A 47 -11.31 3.20 12.33
C GLU A 47 -11.87 1.80 12.05
N ASN A 48 -11.40 0.81 12.83
CA ASN A 48 -11.81 -0.59 12.75
C ASN A 48 -11.73 -1.18 11.33
N TYR A 49 -10.85 -0.67 10.48
CA TYR A 49 -10.64 -1.19 9.14
C TYR A 49 -9.97 -2.55 9.20
N LYS A 50 -10.46 -3.49 8.41
CA LYS A 50 -9.83 -4.78 8.18
C LYS A 50 -9.93 -5.12 6.71
N ALA A 51 -8.79 -5.30 6.06
CA ALA A 51 -8.78 -5.68 4.65
C ALA A 51 -9.50 -7.02 4.43
N ASP A 52 -10.27 -7.10 3.34
CA ASP A 52 -11.08 -8.25 2.91
C ASP A 52 -10.28 -9.33 2.16
N HIS A 53 -8.99 -9.09 1.96
CA HIS A 53 -8.10 -10.01 1.27
C HIS A 53 -6.70 -10.02 1.88
N TRP A 54 -5.97 -11.08 1.56
CA TRP A 54 -4.54 -11.17 1.78
C TRP A 54 -3.81 -10.60 0.57
N CYS A 55 -2.96 -9.61 0.78
CA CYS A 55 -2.14 -9.02 -0.26
C CYS A 55 -0.84 -9.82 -0.41
N GLU A 56 -0.60 -10.28 -1.63
CA GLU A 56 0.65 -10.95 -2.04
C GLU A 56 1.48 -10.07 -2.98
N LYS A 57 0.98 -8.87 -3.30
CA LYS A 57 1.69 -7.90 -4.14
C LYS A 57 2.70 -7.10 -3.36
N GLY A 58 3.85 -6.85 -3.99
CA GLY A 58 4.88 -6.00 -3.47
C GLY A 58 4.43 -4.56 -3.38
N HIS A 59 4.84 -3.89 -2.30
CA HIS A 59 4.69 -2.45 -2.13
C HIS A 59 5.66 -1.90 -1.09
N ILE A 60 5.95 -0.62 -1.23
CA ILE A 60 6.60 0.22 -0.24
C ILE A 60 5.48 0.99 0.45
N VAL A 61 5.36 0.86 1.76
CA VAL A 61 4.39 1.61 2.56
C VAL A 61 5.14 2.53 3.51
N TYR A 62 4.72 3.78 3.59
CA TYR A 62 5.14 4.75 4.59
C TYR A 62 3.93 5.25 5.36
N CYS A 63 3.98 5.16 6.69
CA CYS A 63 2.90 5.64 7.54
C CYS A 63 3.07 7.13 7.81
N LEU A 64 2.13 7.93 7.31
CA LEU A 64 2.12 9.38 7.46
C LEU A 64 1.52 9.76 8.82
N GLU A 65 0.39 9.14 9.19
CA GLU A 65 -0.37 9.46 10.39
C GLU A 65 -1.06 8.20 10.93
N GLY A 66 -1.17 8.09 12.26
CA GLY A 66 -1.81 6.96 12.92
C GLY A 66 -0.92 5.72 12.99
N GLU A 67 -1.56 4.57 13.09
CA GLU A 67 -0.90 3.26 13.13
C GLU A 67 -1.77 2.16 12.52
N VAL A 68 -1.12 1.12 12.02
CA VAL A 68 -1.78 -0.05 11.41
C VAL A 68 -1.02 -1.31 11.79
N VAL A 69 -1.76 -2.38 12.06
CA VAL A 69 -1.19 -3.71 12.26
C VAL A 69 -1.20 -4.45 10.93
N ASN A 70 -0.04 -4.95 10.53
CA ASN A 70 0.08 -5.89 9.42
C ASN A 70 0.12 -7.30 10.02
N GLU A 71 -0.88 -8.10 9.68
CA GLU A 71 -0.96 -9.52 10.05
C GLU A 71 -0.53 -10.37 8.85
N LEU A 72 0.35 -11.34 9.06
CA LEU A 72 0.74 -12.35 8.07
C LEU A 72 -0.16 -13.59 8.20
N LYS A 73 -0.26 -14.41 7.13
CA LYS A 73 -1.06 -15.65 7.13
C LYS A 73 -0.69 -16.65 8.24
N ASP A 74 0.55 -16.63 8.74
CA ASP A 74 0.99 -17.47 9.86
C ASP A 74 0.58 -16.93 11.23
N GLY A 75 -0.09 -15.77 11.28
CA GLY A 75 -0.53 -15.09 12.49
C GLY A 75 0.47 -14.08 13.05
N THR A 76 1.67 -13.97 12.48
CA THR A 76 2.67 -12.96 12.88
C THR A 76 2.11 -11.56 12.66
N LYS A 77 2.32 -10.67 13.64
CA LYS A 77 1.84 -9.29 13.59
C LYS A 77 2.99 -8.31 13.76
N SER A 78 2.99 -7.28 12.93
CA SER A 78 3.88 -6.13 13.07
C SER A 78 3.06 -4.85 13.09
N MET A 79 3.46 -3.90 13.94
CA MET A 79 2.85 -2.58 14.00
C MET A 79 3.65 -1.61 13.15
N LEU A 80 2.95 -0.84 12.31
CA LEU A 80 3.51 0.24 11.52
C LEU A 80 2.93 1.57 12.02
N GLN A 81 3.77 2.41 12.64
CA GLN A 81 3.38 3.70 13.20
C GLN A 81 3.88 4.86 12.33
N SER A 82 3.36 6.06 12.57
CA SER A 82 3.77 7.27 11.86
C SER A 82 5.30 7.43 11.81
N GLY A 83 5.84 7.69 10.63
CA GLY A 83 7.28 7.78 10.38
C GLY A 83 7.98 6.45 10.04
N MET A 84 7.27 5.32 10.12
CA MET A 84 7.82 4.00 9.76
C MET A 84 7.46 3.60 8.33
N SER A 85 8.27 2.69 7.80
CA SER A 85 8.01 2.01 6.52
C SER A 85 8.16 0.51 6.63
N TYR A 86 7.46 -0.21 5.76
CA TYR A 86 7.86 -1.55 5.35
C TYR A 86 7.92 -1.63 3.83
N ILE A 87 8.70 -2.59 3.34
CA ILE A 87 8.94 -2.83 1.93
C ILE A 87 8.88 -4.33 1.69
N VAL A 88 8.16 -4.74 0.66
CA VAL A 88 8.06 -6.15 0.27
C VAL A 88 7.95 -6.28 -1.25
N SER A 89 8.57 -7.32 -1.80
CA SER A 89 8.43 -7.69 -3.22
C SER A 89 7.22 -8.62 -3.42
N ASP A 90 6.79 -8.79 -4.67
CA ASP A 90 5.74 -9.74 -5.03
C ASP A 90 6.03 -11.15 -4.47
N ASP A 91 4.99 -11.80 -3.96
CA ASP A 91 4.97 -13.19 -3.49
C ASP A 91 5.87 -13.51 -2.28
N LEU A 92 6.53 -12.50 -1.68
CA LEU A 92 7.39 -12.68 -0.49
C LEU A 92 6.64 -12.49 0.85
N SER A 93 5.38 -12.07 0.79
CA SER A 93 4.52 -12.03 1.97
C SER A 93 3.08 -12.27 1.56
N SER A 94 2.26 -12.71 2.50
CA SER A 94 0.82 -12.71 2.36
C SER A 94 0.25 -12.08 3.61
N HIS A 95 -0.12 -10.81 3.51
CA HIS A 95 -0.44 -9.97 4.67
C HIS A 95 -1.74 -9.20 4.49
N ARG A 96 -2.30 -8.73 5.59
CA ARG A 96 -3.46 -7.84 5.60
C ARG A 96 -3.30 -6.74 6.63
N SER A 97 -3.88 -5.58 6.33
CA SER A 97 -3.85 -4.42 7.20
C SER A 97 -5.09 -4.36 8.08
N ILE A 98 -4.87 -4.03 9.35
CA ILE A 98 -5.92 -3.92 10.37
C ILE A 98 -5.67 -2.63 11.16
N THR A 99 -6.67 -1.78 11.29
CA THR A 99 -6.65 -0.65 12.22
C THR A 99 -7.52 -0.97 13.44
N ALA A 100 -7.14 -0.41 14.58
CA ALA A 100 -7.91 -0.52 15.81
C ALA A 100 -8.82 0.72 15.96
N GLU A 101 -8.59 1.53 16.99
CA GLU A 101 -9.49 2.62 17.38
C GLU A 101 -9.39 3.86 16.49
N LYS A 102 -8.27 4.06 15.79
CA LYS A 102 -8.04 5.21 14.91
C LYS A 102 -7.75 4.75 13.50
N GLY A 103 -8.13 5.58 12.53
CA GLY A 103 -7.69 5.41 11.16
C GLY A 103 -6.19 5.62 10.99
N VAL A 104 -5.69 5.25 9.81
CA VAL A 104 -4.28 5.47 9.42
C VAL A 104 -4.23 6.14 8.06
N LYS A 105 -3.22 6.97 7.85
CA LYS A 105 -2.90 7.55 6.53
C LYS A 105 -1.56 7.02 6.06
N LEU A 106 -1.56 6.43 4.87
CA LEU A 106 -0.44 5.72 4.29
C LEU A 106 -0.10 6.30 2.91
N LEU A 107 1.19 6.43 2.63
CA LEU A 107 1.69 6.51 1.27
C LEU A 107 2.07 5.11 0.83
N ILE A 108 1.46 4.62 -0.25
CA ILE A 108 1.75 3.31 -0.83
C ILE A 108 2.33 3.52 -2.22
N ILE A 109 3.50 2.94 -2.46
CA ILE A 109 4.18 2.94 -3.75
C ILE A 109 4.34 1.50 -4.21
N ASP A 110 3.83 1.20 -5.39
CA ASP A 110 3.93 -0.12 -5.99
C ASP A 110 4.18 -0.02 -7.49
N GLY A 111 4.64 -1.10 -8.12
CA GLY A 111 5.03 -1.06 -9.52
C GLY A 111 5.80 -2.30 -9.96
N VAL A 112 6.11 -2.37 -11.25
CA VAL A 112 6.76 -3.53 -11.87
C VAL A 112 8.16 -3.82 -11.32
N PHE A 113 8.81 -2.81 -10.72
CA PHE A 113 10.12 -2.95 -10.10
C PHE A 113 10.12 -3.80 -8.82
N LEU A 114 8.94 -4.08 -8.25
CA LEU A 114 8.77 -4.97 -7.08
C LEU A 114 8.51 -6.42 -7.46
N GLN A 115 8.41 -6.74 -8.76
CA GLN A 115 8.32 -8.12 -9.21
C GLN A 115 9.57 -8.87 -8.77
N SER A 116 9.37 -9.99 -8.09
CA SER A 116 10.45 -10.88 -7.68
C SER A 116 11.07 -11.50 -8.93
N ASN A 117 12.12 -10.87 -9.46
CA ASN A 117 12.97 -11.43 -10.52
C ASN A 117 13.83 -12.60 -9.99
N VAL A 118 13.24 -13.54 -9.27
CA VAL A 118 13.78 -14.89 -9.21
C VAL A 118 13.56 -15.44 -10.61
N LYS A 119 14.55 -15.25 -11.48
CA LYS A 119 14.68 -16.12 -12.65
C LYS A 119 14.54 -17.55 -12.10
N GLN A 120 13.51 -18.28 -12.53
CA GLN A 120 13.61 -19.72 -12.58
C GLN A 120 14.87 -19.98 -13.40
N VAL A 121 15.97 -20.25 -12.71
CA VAL A 121 17.14 -20.84 -13.33
C VAL A 121 16.68 -22.24 -13.70
N ALA A 122 16.34 -22.42 -14.97
CA ALA A 122 16.36 -23.72 -15.60
C ALA A 122 17.79 -24.26 -15.62
#